data_AF-A0A942IXF5-F1
#
_entry.id   AF-A0A942IXF5-F1
#
_cell.length_a   1.000
_cell.length_b   1.000
_cell.length_c   1.000
_cell.angle_alpha   90.00
_cell.angle_beta   90.00
_cell.angle_gamma   90.00
#
_symmetry.space_group_name_H-M   'P 1'
#
loop_
_entity.id
_entity.type
_entity.pdbx_description
1 polymer ?
#
loop_
_entity_poly.entity_id
_entity_poly.type
_entity_poly.pdbx_seq_one_letter_code
_entity_poly.pdbx_strand_id
1 'polypeptide(L)'
;HSTHRNVVCNDCHAPQDDFVNRWYTKALSGWNHSVKFTTGDFPENIVIGERGRHVAINNCLHCHEPMVSTMLITADRHNPDDLACISCHVNVGHSRR
;
A
#
# COMPACT_ATOMS: atom_id res chain seq x y z
N HIS A 1 17.06 7.15 -2.84
CA HIS A 1 17.10 6.20 -3.95
C HIS A 1 16.16 5.05 -3.63
N SER A 2 15.20 4.75 -4.51
CA SER A 2 14.28 3.60 -4.37
C SER A 2 14.34 2.77 -5.65
N THR A 3 14.24 1.44 -5.53
CA THR A 3 14.09 0.53 -6.68
C THR A 3 12.77 0.74 -7.43
N HIS A 4 11.78 1.33 -6.76
CA HIS A 4 10.47 1.68 -7.31
C HIS A 4 10.40 3.13 -7.82
N ARG A 5 11.54 3.80 -8.04
CA ARG A 5 11.56 5.21 -8.50
C ARG A 5 10.90 5.46 -9.87
N ASN A 6 10.74 4.41 -10.68
CA ASN A 6 10.22 4.49 -12.04
C ASN A 6 8.71 4.19 -12.14
N VAL A 7 8.06 3.87 -11.01
CA VAL A 7 6.60 3.74 -10.91
C VAL A 7 6.02 4.94 -10.17
N VAL A 8 4.73 5.23 -10.35
CA VAL A 8 4.08 6.37 -9.69
C VAL A 8 3.54 5.97 -8.32
N CYS A 9 3.34 6.93 -7.41
CA CYS A 9 2.92 6.67 -6.04
C CYS A 9 1.64 5.81 -5.95
N ASN A 10 0.71 6.02 -6.88
CA ASN A 10 -0.56 5.30 -6.91
C ASN A 10 -0.43 3.86 -7.41
N ASP A 11 0.68 3.49 -8.04
CA ASP A 11 0.93 2.09 -8.42
C ASP A 11 1.10 1.21 -7.17
N CYS A 12 1.49 1.81 -6.05
CA CYS A 12 1.48 1.16 -4.73
C CYS A 12 0.26 1.57 -3.89
N HIS A 13 -0.14 2.85 -3.88
CA HIS A 13 -1.11 3.39 -2.91
C HIS A 13 -2.56 3.44 -3.38
N ALA A 14 -2.87 3.06 -4.62
CA ALA A 14 -4.24 2.99 -5.12
C ALA A 14 -4.50 1.59 -5.70
N PRO A 15 -5.72 1.04 -5.52
CA PRO A 15 -6.03 -0.28 -6.05
C PRO A 15 -6.09 -0.24 -7.59
N GLN A 16 -5.71 -1.36 -8.20
CA GLN A 16 -5.59 -1.55 -9.65
C GLN A 16 -6.65 -2.51 -10.22
N ASP A 17 -7.61 -2.92 -9.38
CA ASP A 17 -8.65 -3.92 -9.70
C ASP A 17 -9.81 -3.32 -10.51
N ASP A 18 -10.31 -2.15 -10.12
CA ASP A 18 -11.44 -1.49 -10.76
C ASP A 18 -11.36 0.03 -10.64
N PHE A 19 -11.88 0.73 -11.66
CA PHE A 19 -11.92 2.19 -11.73
C PHE A 19 -12.63 2.81 -10.53
N VAL A 20 -13.79 2.29 -10.14
CA VAL A 20 -14.61 2.81 -9.04
C VAL A 20 -13.86 2.67 -7.71
N ASN A 21 -13.28 1.50 -7.44
CA ASN A 21 -12.53 1.26 -6.20
C ASN A 21 -11.31 2.18 -6.08
N ARG A 22 -10.60 2.40 -7.20
CA ARG A 22 -9.48 3.35 -7.29
C ARG A 22 -9.91 4.78 -6.94
N TRP A 23 -10.96 5.28 -7.56
CA TRP A 23 -11.43 6.65 -7.32
C TRP A 23 -12.06 6.84 -5.94
N TYR A 24 -12.78 5.84 -5.42
CA TYR A 24 -13.27 5.85 -4.06
C TYR A 24 -12.12 5.95 -3.05
N THR A 25 -11.09 5.11 -3.21
CA THR A 25 -9.90 5.14 -2.35
C THR A 25 -9.18 6.49 -2.42
N LYS A 26 -9.04 7.05 -3.64
CA LYS A 26 -8.44 8.36 -3.85
C LYS A 26 -9.24 9.47 -3.17
N ALA A 27 -10.56 9.47 -3.28
CA ALA A 27 -11.43 10.47 -2.67
C ALA A 27 -11.37 10.39 -1.13
N LEU A 28 -11.48 9.18 -0.57
CA LEU A 28 -11.41 8.96 0.87
C LEU A 28 -10.04 9.37 1.44
N SER A 29 -8.94 8.97 0.80
CA SER A 29 -7.60 9.37 1.22
C SER A 29 -7.40 10.88 1.10
N GLY A 30 -7.85 11.48 -0.01
CA GLY A 30 -7.79 12.93 -0.23
C GLY A 30 -8.52 13.70 0.86
N TRP A 31 -9.77 13.33 1.16
CA TRP A 31 -10.56 13.92 2.24
C TRP A 31 -9.85 13.82 3.59
N ASN A 32 -9.43 12.61 3.98
CA ASN A 32 -8.78 12.38 5.27
C ASN A 32 -7.48 13.18 5.42
N HIS A 33 -6.66 13.24 4.36
CA HIS A 33 -5.43 14.03 4.38
C HIS A 33 -5.75 15.53 4.46
N SER A 34 -6.67 16.03 3.63
CA SER A 34 -7.06 17.44 3.63
C SER A 34 -7.56 17.89 5.00
N VAL A 35 -8.43 17.11 5.66
CA VAL A 35 -8.92 17.43 7.00
C VAL A 35 -7.76 17.48 7.99
N LYS A 36 -6.96 16.40 8.10
CA LYS A 36 -5.87 16.30 9.08
C LYS A 36 -4.79 17.36 8.90
N PHE A 37 -4.39 17.66 7.66
CA PHE A 37 -3.38 18.69 7.40
C PHE A 37 -3.93 20.11 7.60
N THR A 38 -5.24 20.32 7.41
CA THR A 38 -5.87 21.62 7.69
C THR A 38 -6.04 21.87 9.18
N THR A 39 -6.42 20.84 9.95
CA THR A 39 -6.63 20.95 11.40
C THR A 39 -5.35 20.75 12.21
N GLY A 40 -4.30 20.22 11.61
CA GLY A 40 -3.10 19.77 12.32
C GLY A 40 -3.29 18.47 13.10
N ASP A 41 -4.40 17.75 12.88
CA ASP A 41 -4.73 16.50 13.57
C ASP A 41 -4.06 15.28 12.91
N PHE A 42 -2.73 15.25 12.94
CA PHE A 42 -1.94 14.09 12.52
C PHE A 42 -0.85 13.77 13.54
N PRO A 43 -0.52 12.48 13.73
CA PRO A 43 0.56 12.09 14.62
C PRO A 43 1.91 12.52 14.05
N GLU A 44 2.88 12.77 14.91
CA GLU A 44 4.27 13.06 14.50
C GLU A 44 4.85 11.92 13.64
N ASN A 45 4.54 10.67 14.01
CA ASN A 45 4.89 9.50 13.21
C ASN A 45 3.68 9.00 12.39
N ILE A 46 3.69 9.27 11.09
CA ILE A 46 2.63 8.86 10.17
C ILE A 46 2.87 7.42 9.73
N VAL A 47 1.97 6.53 10.16
CA VAL A 47 1.95 5.12 9.77
C VAL A 47 0.76 4.86 8.85
N ILE A 48 0.95 4.00 7.86
CA ILE A 48 -0.12 3.59 6.96
C ILE A 48 -1.23 2.87 7.74
N GLY A 49 -2.48 3.27 7.52
CA GLY A 49 -3.64 2.57 8.09
C GLY A 49 -3.91 1.24 7.40
N GLU A 50 -4.73 0.40 8.03
CA GLU A 50 -4.95 -0.98 7.59
C GLU A 50 -5.40 -1.09 6.12
N ARG A 51 -6.43 -0.33 5.73
CA ARG A 51 -6.89 -0.30 4.32
C ARG A 51 -5.76 0.03 3.34
N GLY A 52 -4.92 1.00 3.67
CA GLY A 52 -3.79 1.39 2.82
C GLY A 52 -2.75 0.28 2.72
N ARG A 53 -2.52 -0.44 3.83
CA ARG A 53 -1.61 -1.58 3.88
C ARG A 53 -2.07 -2.73 2.98
N HIS A 54 -3.36 -3.09 3.01
CA HIS A 54 -3.94 -4.07 2.10
C HIS A 54 -3.78 -3.67 0.63
N VAL A 55 -4.07 -2.41 0.28
CA VAL A 55 -3.90 -1.90 -1.09
C VAL A 55 -2.44 -2.03 -1.53
N ALA A 56 -1.50 -1.62 -0.69
CA ALA A 56 -0.07 -1.70 -1.00
C ALA A 56 0.41 -3.15 -1.20
N ILE A 57 0.02 -4.09 -0.33
CA ILE A 57 0.39 -5.50 -0.44
C ILE A 57 -0.24 -6.14 -1.69
N ASN A 58 -1.51 -5.85 -1.98
CA ASN A 58 -2.16 -6.34 -3.19
C ASN A 58 -1.45 -5.84 -4.46
N ASN A 59 -0.92 -4.62 -4.44
CA ASN A 59 -0.15 -4.09 -5.56
C ASN A 59 1.26 -4.68 -5.65
N CYS A 60 1.87 -5.08 -4.53
CA CYS A 60 3.07 -5.93 -4.57
C CYS A 60 2.76 -7.22 -5.33
N LEU A 61 1.66 -7.89 -5.00
CA LEU A 61 1.25 -9.12 -5.68
C LEU A 61 0.91 -8.88 -7.14
N HIS A 62 0.22 -7.79 -7.48
CA HIS A 62 -0.14 -7.47 -8.86
C HIS A 62 1.08 -7.41 -9.78
N CYS A 63 2.17 -6.77 -9.33
CA CYS A 63 3.40 -6.65 -10.12
C CYS A 63 4.35 -7.84 -9.96
N HIS A 64 4.35 -8.53 -8.82
CA HIS A 64 5.29 -9.61 -8.50
C HIS A 64 4.68 -11.02 -8.58
N GLU A 65 3.43 -11.16 -9.02
CA GLU A 65 2.70 -12.44 -9.07
C GLU A 65 3.54 -13.60 -9.62
N PRO A 66 4.25 -13.47 -10.77
CA PRO A 66 5.00 -14.60 -11.33
C PRO A 66 6.08 -15.12 -10.37
N MET A 67 6.70 -14.23 -9.59
CA MET A 67 7.76 -14.58 -8.64
C MET A 67 7.25 -15.21 -7.36
N VAL A 68 6.03 -14.85 -6.93
CA VAL A 68 5.48 -15.26 -5.62
C VAL A 68 4.33 -16.26 -5.75
N SER A 69 3.96 -16.65 -6.97
CA SER A 69 2.81 -17.53 -7.26
C SER A 69 2.78 -18.80 -6.40
N THR A 70 3.92 -19.45 -6.14
CA THR A 70 4.01 -20.63 -5.26
C THR A 70 3.68 -20.31 -3.80
N MET A 71 4.06 -19.13 -3.29
CA MET A 71 3.73 -18.70 -1.93
C MET A 71 2.22 -18.46 -1.75
N LEU A 72 1.54 -18.05 -2.84
CA LEU A 72 0.11 -17.78 -2.86
C LEU A 72 -0.75 -19.05 -2.77
N ILE A 73 -0.14 -20.25 -2.84
CA ILE A 73 -0.85 -21.52 -2.67
C ILE A 73 -1.33 -21.68 -1.23
N THR A 74 -0.56 -21.21 -0.25
CA THR A 74 -0.84 -21.41 1.18
C THR A 74 -1.25 -20.13 1.91
N ALA A 75 -1.02 -18.96 1.33
CA ALA A 75 -1.33 -17.67 1.95
C ALA A 75 -2.80 -17.26 1.71
N ASP A 76 -3.47 -16.72 2.73
CA ASP A 76 -4.74 -16.04 2.53
C ASP A 76 -4.48 -14.65 1.91
N ARG A 77 -4.95 -14.45 0.67
CA ARG A 77 -4.81 -13.18 -0.06
C ARG A 77 -5.55 -12.02 0.60
N HIS A 78 -6.54 -12.31 1.45
CA HIS A 78 -7.26 -11.29 2.21
C HIS A 78 -6.58 -10.98 3.55
N ASN A 79 -5.63 -11.80 3.99
CA ASN A 79 -4.85 -11.56 5.20
C ASN A 79 -3.47 -10.97 4.84
N PRO A 80 -3.29 -9.65 4.94
CA PRO A 80 -2.02 -8.99 4.63
C PRO A 80 -0.88 -9.38 5.60
N ASP A 81 -1.19 -9.99 6.75
CA ASP A 81 -0.17 -10.53 7.65
C ASP A 81 0.42 -11.85 7.14
N ASP A 82 -0.36 -12.64 6.39
CA ASP A 82 0.14 -13.83 5.69
C ASP A 82 1.01 -13.44 4.48
N LEU A 83 0.90 -12.18 4.02
CA LEU A 83 1.58 -11.62 2.87
C LEU A 83 2.42 -10.39 3.26
N ALA A 84 3.22 -10.56 4.31
CA ALA A 84 4.01 -9.51 4.92
C ALA A 84 5.29 -9.14 4.13
N CYS A 85 5.15 -8.80 2.84
CA CYS A 85 6.29 -8.48 1.95
C CYS A 85 7.23 -7.44 2.56
N ILE A 86 6.66 -6.41 3.18
CA ILE A 86 7.40 -5.29 3.79
C ILE A 86 8.00 -5.60 5.16
N SER A 87 7.71 -6.76 5.78
CA SER A 87 8.38 -7.19 7.02
C SER A 87 9.84 -7.55 6.77
N CYS A 88 10.16 -8.07 5.58
CA CYS A 88 11.54 -8.29 5.14
C CYS A 88 12.03 -7.15 4.24
N HIS A 89 11.19 -6.65 3.32
CA HIS A 89 11.54 -5.57 2.40
C HIS A 89 11.28 -4.16 2.98
N VAL A 90 11.75 -3.93 4.21
CA VAL A 90 11.44 -2.74 5.03
C VAL A 90 11.75 -1.39 4.36
N ASN A 91 12.78 -1.35 3.51
CA ASN A 91 13.18 -0.13 2.80
C ASN A 91 12.20 0.29 1.69
N VAL A 92 11.34 -0.63 1.22
CA VAL A 92 10.30 -0.32 0.23
C VAL A 92 9.19 0.54 0.85
N GLY A 93 8.85 0.30 2.12
CA GLY A 93 7.82 1.03 2.87
C GLY A 93 8.21 2.45 3.30
N HIS A 94 9.10 3.12 2.56
CA HIS A 94 9.63 4.46 2.84
C HIS A 94 10.32 4.63 4.20
N SER A 95 10.57 3.54 4.92
CA SER A 95 11.29 3.59 6.19
C SER A 95 12.72 4.07 5.94
N ARG A 96 13.01 5.29 6.40
CA ARG A 96 14.38 5.73 6.66
C ARG A 96 14.58 5.40 8.13
N ARG A 97 15.57 4.54 8.42
CA ARG A 97 16.01 4.29 9.79
C ARG A 97 16.11 5.57 10.60
#